data_AF-A0A2N1ML92-F1
#
_entry.id   AF-A0A2N1ML92-F1
#
_cell.length_a   1.000
_cell.length_b   1.000
_cell.length_c   1.000
_cell.angle_alpha   90.00
_cell.angle_beta   90.00
_cell.angle_gamma   90.00
#
_symmetry.space_group_name_H-M   'P 1'
#
loop_
_entity.id
_entity.type
_entity.pdbx_description
1 polymer ?
#
loop_
_entity_poly.entity_id
_entity_poly.type
_entity_poly.pdbx_seq_one_letter_code
_entity_poly.pdbx_strand_id
1 'polypeptide(L)'
;GTLVHRGFLDAWKQIQPQVTDDLVQLIRENPTFQVGFTGHSLGGALATLSALDAIHKAPELAKNENLFLSTFGQPRVGDKKFAKFVDENIKAIRTIVRGDPIPRLPPSWPIPFIGSYKHFGEELYIVNPDQNPAAFIECSAEDPQCSESVPLGELRLKYHGGPYYTVNMGDANREPNEGDENYDYSADPYFNYDPNYNYGGAMGVNGVDGAKRVNATKEVNSTKEVNGTKGVNGTKEVDGTKKVKGTKGVNGVDRAKGYR
;
A
#
# COMPACT_ATOMS: atom_id res chain seq x y z
N GLY A 1 -10.80 -20.31 7.46
CA GLY A 1 -10.47 -19.24 6.51
C GLY A 1 -10.31 -17.94 7.26
N THR A 2 -9.32 -17.14 6.85
CA THR A 2 -9.18 -15.70 7.16
C THR A 2 -10.13 -14.91 6.26
N LEU A 3 -10.45 -13.67 6.63
CA LEU A 3 -11.26 -12.77 5.80
C LEU A 3 -10.48 -11.49 5.50
N VAL A 4 -10.59 -11.00 4.26
CA VAL A 4 -9.93 -9.78 3.79
C VAL A 4 -10.95 -8.87 3.11
N HIS A 5 -10.67 -7.56 3.11
CA HIS A 5 -11.49 -6.59 2.42
C HIS A 5 -11.50 -6.88 0.91
N ARG A 6 -12.70 -7.13 0.36
CA ARG A 6 -12.89 -7.56 -1.03
C ARG A 6 -12.28 -6.60 -2.04
N GLY A 7 -12.45 -5.29 -1.85
CA GLY A 7 -11.92 -4.29 -2.77
C GLY A 7 -10.39 -4.32 -2.86
N PHE A 8 -9.70 -4.58 -1.74
CA PHE A 8 -8.23 -4.67 -1.74
C PHE A 8 -7.77 -5.95 -2.42
N LEU A 9 -8.47 -7.07 -2.16
CA LEU A 9 -8.16 -8.34 -2.81
C LEU A 9 -8.39 -8.29 -4.33
N ASP A 10 -9.49 -7.69 -4.78
CA ASP A 10 -9.82 -7.58 -6.20
C ASP A 10 -8.85 -6.63 -6.93
N ALA A 11 -8.36 -5.58 -6.25
CA ALA A 11 -7.30 -4.71 -6.78
C ALA A 11 -5.95 -5.43 -6.86
N TRP A 12 -5.54 -6.17 -5.81
CA TRP A 12 -4.31 -6.96 -5.82
C TRP A 12 -4.32 -8.01 -6.95
N LYS A 13 -5.41 -8.74 -7.12
CA LYS A 13 -5.52 -9.78 -8.17
C LYS A 13 -5.31 -9.27 -9.59
N GLN A 14 -5.54 -7.98 -9.85
CA GLN A 14 -5.30 -7.39 -11.18
C GLN A 14 -3.80 -7.21 -11.48
N ILE A 15 -2.99 -6.98 -10.43
CA ILE A 15 -1.54 -6.74 -10.55
C ILE A 15 -0.70 -7.98 -10.19
N GLN A 16 -1.25 -8.90 -9.41
CA GLN A 16 -0.60 -10.10 -8.89
C GLN A 16 0.16 -10.94 -9.94
N PRO A 17 -0.39 -11.21 -11.15
CA PRO A 17 0.30 -12.03 -12.16
C PRO A 17 1.57 -11.41 -12.72
N GLN A 18 1.72 -10.08 -12.65
CA GLN A 18 2.85 -9.35 -13.25
C GLN A 18 4.05 -9.23 -12.30
N VAL A 19 3.85 -9.48 -11.01
CA VAL A 19 4.83 -9.11 -9.97
C VAL A 19 5.31 -10.31 -9.18
N THR A 20 4.40 -11.23 -8.84
CA THR A 20 4.68 -12.20 -7.78
C THR A 20 5.69 -13.27 -8.20
N ASP A 21 5.62 -13.76 -9.45
CA ASP A 21 6.53 -14.83 -9.89
C ASP A 21 7.96 -14.31 -10.04
N ASP A 22 8.13 -13.14 -10.67
CA ASP A 22 9.43 -12.47 -10.82
C ASP A 22 10.01 -12.10 -9.45
N LEU A 23 9.20 -11.61 -8.52
CA LEU A 23 9.64 -11.27 -7.16
C LEU A 23 10.13 -12.51 -6.41
N VAL A 24 9.36 -13.60 -6.42
CA VAL A 24 9.74 -14.86 -5.77
C VAL A 24 11.03 -15.42 -6.39
N GLN A 25 11.17 -15.34 -7.71
CA GLN A 25 12.41 -15.74 -8.38
C GLN A 25 13.60 -14.89 -7.92
N LEU A 26 13.46 -13.56 -7.91
CA LEU A 26 14.53 -12.65 -7.48
C LEU A 26 14.98 -12.89 -6.02
N ILE A 27 14.03 -13.15 -5.12
CA ILE A 27 14.32 -13.47 -3.71
C ILE A 27 15.11 -14.78 -3.61
N ARG A 28 14.75 -15.80 -4.40
CA ARG A 28 15.45 -17.10 -4.40
C ARG A 28 16.85 -17.01 -4.99
N GLU A 29 17.03 -16.20 -6.03
CA GLU A 29 18.33 -15.97 -6.66
C GLU A 29 19.26 -15.13 -5.76
N ASN A 30 18.70 -14.30 -4.88
CA ASN A 30 19.44 -13.39 -4.01
C ASN A 30 19.01 -13.54 -2.54
N PRO A 31 19.26 -14.70 -1.90
CA PRO A 31 18.74 -15.01 -0.56
C PRO A 31 19.27 -14.09 0.55
N THR A 32 20.34 -13.33 0.30
CA THR A 32 20.92 -12.36 1.23
C THR A 32 20.31 -10.96 1.14
N PHE A 33 19.47 -10.69 0.14
CA PHE A 33 18.82 -9.39 0.00
C PHE A 33 17.75 -9.22 1.07
N GLN A 34 17.71 -8.04 1.70
CA GLN A 34 16.50 -7.65 2.42
C GLN A 34 15.50 -7.08 1.41
N VAL A 35 14.27 -7.57 1.45
CA VAL A 35 13.20 -7.18 0.54
C VAL A 35 12.04 -6.60 1.35
N GLY A 36 11.76 -5.33 1.04
CA GLY A 36 10.69 -4.57 1.67
C GLY A 36 9.43 -4.51 0.82
N PHE A 37 8.31 -4.82 1.45
CA PHE A 37 6.98 -4.52 0.92
C PHE A 37 6.52 -3.19 1.50
N THR A 38 6.22 -2.21 0.65
CA THR A 38 5.84 -0.88 1.11
C THR A 38 4.74 -0.28 0.26
N GLY A 39 3.96 0.60 0.88
CA GLY A 39 2.91 1.35 0.21
C GLY A 39 2.21 2.31 1.16
N HIS A 40 1.67 3.37 0.58
CA HIS A 40 0.86 4.37 1.27
C HIS A 40 -0.63 4.15 0.97
N SER A 41 -1.51 4.43 1.93
CA SER A 41 -2.97 4.36 1.73
C SER A 41 -3.44 2.96 1.26
N LEU A 42 -4.23 2.90 0.18
CA LEU A 42 -4.57 1.69 -0.56
C LEU A 42 -3.33 0.85 -0.89
N GLY A 43 -2.23 1.51 -1.29
CA GLY A 43 -0.96 0.84 -1.58
C GLY A 43 -0.40 0.07 -0.38
N GLY A 44 -0.63 0.51 0.86
CA GLY A 44 -0.25 -0.24 2.06
C GLY A 44 -1.02 -1.55 2.21
N ALA A 45 -2.33 -1.54 1.91
CA ALA A 45 -3.14 -2.75 1.87
C ALA A 45 -2.69 -3.71 0.76
N LEU A 46 -2.35 -3.17 -0.43
CA LEU A 46 -1.83 -3.98 -1.54
C LEU A 46 -0.45 -4.55 -1.25
N ALA A 47 0.44 -3.78 -0.63
CA ALA A 47 1.77 -4.24 -0.20
C ALA A 47 1.66 -5.40 0.79
N THR A 48 0.70 -5.32 1.72
CA THR A 48 0.39 -6.42 2.65
C THR A 48 -0.04 -7.68 1.90
N LEU A 49 -0.96 -7.56 0.94
CA LEU A 49 -1.43 -8.70 0.16
C LEU A 49 -0.31 -9.28 -0.73
N SER A 50 0.55 -8.42 -1.28
CA SER A 50 1.73 -8.82 -2.05
C SER A 50 2.71 -9.67 -1.22
N ALA A 51 3.03 -9.21 -0.01
CA ALA A 51 3.91 -9.94 0.91
C ALA A 51 3.36 -11.33 1.23
N LEU A 52 2.07 -11.41 1.55
CA LEU A 52 1.43 -12.67 1.87
C LEU A 52 1.28 -13.59 0.65
N ASP A 53 1.07 -13.05 -0.54
CA ASP A 53 0.99 -13.85 -1.77
C ASP A 53 2.36 -14.44 -2.15
N ALA A 54 3.45 -13.68 -1.95
CA ALA A 54 4.80 -14.21 -2.08
C ALA A 54 5.07 -15.36 -1.11
N ILE A 55 4.69 -15.20 0.17
CA ILE A 55 4.79 -16.27 1.18
C ILE A 55 3.88 -17.46 0.85
N HIS A 56 2.69 -17.20 0.28
CA HIS A 56 1.79 -18.27 -0.12
C HIS A 56 2.36 -19.12 -1.27
N LYS A 57 2.97 -18.48 -2.28
CA LYS A 57 3.64 -19.16 -3.40
C LYS A 57 4.96 -19.82 -3.00
N ALA A 58 5.66 -19.25 -2.04
CA ALA A 58 6.94 -19.73 -1.55
C ALA A 58 6.90 -19.81 0.00
N PRO A 59 6.31 -20.87 0.57
CA PRO A 59 6.14 -21.01 2.02
C PRO A 59 7.45 -20.96 2.82
N GLU A 60 8.59 -21.26 2.19
CA GLU A 60 9.93 -21.11 2.77
C GLU A 60 10.30 -19.66 3.10
N LEU A 61 9.57 -18.67 2.54
CA LEU A 61 9.75 -17.26 2.83
C LEU A 61 9.05 -16.80 4.12
N ALA A 62 8.17 -17.62 4.69
CA ALA A 62 7.54 -17.31 5.97
C ALA A 62 8.59 -17.15 7.08
N LYS A 63 8.44 -16.12 7.91
CA LYS A 63 9.35 -15.79 9.03
C LYS A 63 10.79 -15.50 8.60
N ASN A 64 11.01 -15.21 7.33
CA ASN A 64 12.32 -14.80 6.84
C ASN A 64 12.62 -13.38 7.36
N GLU A 65 13.70 -13.22 8.13
CA GLU A 65 14.12 -11.93 8.71
C GLU A 65 14.54 -10.91 7.66
N ASN A 66 14.87 -11.36 6.44
CA ASN A 66 15.17 -10.50 5.31
C ASN A 66 13.91 -9.95 4.63
N LEU A 67 12.70 -10.43 4.98
CA LEU A 67 11.44 -9.89 4.47
C LEU A 67 10.75 -9.04 5.52
N PHE A 68 10.37 -7.82 5.15
CA PHE A 68 9.63 -6.93 6.04
C PHE A 68 8.54 -6.17 5.27
N LEU A 69 7.48 -5.83 5.99
CA LEU A 69 6.37 -5.01 5.51
C LEU A 69 6.43 -3.67 6.26
N SER A 70 6.60 -2.57 5.54
CA SER A 70 6.60 -1.21 6.09
C SER A 70 5.59 -0.36 5.33
N THR A 71 4.49 0.01 5.98
CA THR A 71 3.37 0.72 5.33
C THR A 71 3.10 2.08 5.95
N PHE A 72 2.43 2.97 5.21
CA PHE A 72 2.17 4.35 5.63
C PHE A 72 0.68 4.67 5.49
N GLY A 73 0.03 5.08 6.58
CA GLY A 73 -1.40 5.42 6.56
C GLY A 73 -2.30 4.27 6.08
N GLN A 74 -1.91 3.00 6.30
CA GLN A 74 -2.67 1.87 5.75
C GLN A 74 -4.04 1.72 6.44
N PRO A 75 -5.11 1.38 5.69
CA PRO A 75 -6.37 0.94 6.28
C PRO A 75 -6.25 -0.45 6.89
N ARG A 76 -7.24 -0.87 7.70
CA ARG A 76 -7.34 -2.25 8.14
C ARG A 76 -7.65 -3.16 6.94
N VAL A 77 -6.92 -4.26 6.81
CA VAL A 77 -6.96 -5.11 5.62
C VAL A 77 -7.90 -6.31 5.78
N GLY A 78 -7.94 -6.92 6.97
CA GLY A 78 -8.68 -8.15 7.20
C GLY A 78 -9.14 -8.34 8.63
N ASP A 79 -9.69 -9.52 8.90
CA ASP A 79 -10.21 -9.90 10.21
C ASP A 79 -9.09 -10.22 11.22
N LYS A 80 -9.47 -10.51 12.47
CA LYS A 80 -8.52 -10.87 13.53
C LYS A 80 -7.64 -12.08 13.16
N LYS A 81 -8.17 -13.04 12.39
CA LYS A 81 -7.41 -14.23 11.95
C LYS A 81 -6.39 -13.84 10.88
N PHE A 82 -6.77 -12.95 9.96
CA PHE A 82 -5.85 -12.37 8.98
C PHE A 82 -4.72 -11.60 9.68
N ALA A 83 -5.05 -10.73 10.63
CA ALA A 83 -4.04 -9.96 11.37
C ALA A 83 -3.01 -10.87 12.05
N LYS A 84 -3.48 -11.91 12.76
CA LYS A 84 -2.62 -12.92 13.38
C LYS A 84 -1.74 -13.65 12.36
N PHE A 85 -2.28 -13.96 11.19
CA PHE A 85 -1.53 -14.62 10.13
C PHE A 85 -0.40 -13.72 9.60
N VAL A 86 -0.61 -12.40 9.49
CA VAL A 86 0.48 -11.47 9.14
C VAL A 86 1.58 -11.50 10.19
N ASP A 87 1.20 -11.32 11.47
CA ASP A 87 2.15 -11.29 12.61
C ASP A 87 2.99 -12.58 12.72
N GLU A 88 2.42 -13.73 12.35
CA GLU A 88 3.10 -15.02 12.42
C GLU A 88 4.07 -15.28 11.25
N ASN A 89 3.99 -14.51 10.16
CA ASN A 89 4.69 -14.83 8.91
C ASN A 89 5.63 -13.74 8.40
N ILE A 90 5.43 -12.46 8.76
CA ILE A 90 6.31 -11.37 8.31
C ILE A 90 6.37 -10.26 9.36
N LYS A 91 7.56 -9.67 9.54
CA LYS A 91 7.70 -8.47 10.38
C LYS A 91 6.96 -7.31 9.72
N ALA A 92 5.96 -6.76 10.41
CA ALA A 92 5.10 -5.71 9.88
C ALA A 92 5.14 -4.45 10.75
N ILE A 93 5.45 -3.32 10.12
CA ILE A 93 5.49 -1.99 10.70
C ILE A 93 4.50 -1.09 9.93
N ARG A 94 3.68 -0.34 10.66
CA ARG A 94 2.73 0.62 10.11
C ARG A 94 3.03 2.00 10.68
N THR A 95 3.42 2.94 9.84
CA THR A 95 3.62 4.33 10.27
C THR A 95 2.32 5.11 10.08
N ILE A 96 1.83 5.72 11.16
CA ILE A 96 0.54 6.41 11.20
C ILE A 96 0.73 7.84 11.72
N VAL A 97 0.14 8.80 11.01
CA VAL A 97 0.13 10.20 11.42
C VAL A 97 -1.12 10.52 12.24
N ARG A 98 -0.95 11.27 13.33
CA ARG A 98 -2.08 11.74 14.16
C ARG A 98 -3.12 12.47 13.32
N GLY A 99 -4.38 12.04 13.46
CA GLY A 99 -5.52 12.67 12.79
C GLY A 99 -5.83 12.08 11.42
N ASP A 100 -5.04 11.12 10.92
CA ASP A 100 -5.34 10.41 9.67
C ASP A 100 -6.60 9.52 9.84
N PRO A 101 -7.66 9.73 9.03
CA PRO A 101 -8.84 8.88 9.06
C PRO A 101 -8.66 7.50 8.43
N ILE A 102 -7.71 7.30 7.52
CA ILE A 102 -7.62 6.07 6.71
C ILE A 102 -7.28 4.83 7.55
N PRO A 103 -6.34 4.87 8.52
CA PRO A 103 -6.10 3.76 9.42
C PRO A 103 -7.28 3.41 10.32
N ARG A 104 -8.27 4.29 10.46
CA ARG A 104 -9.50 4.02 11.21
C ARG A 104 -10.53 3.25 10.37
N LEU A 105 -10.26 3.00 9.08
CA LEU A 105 -11.15 2.34 8.14
C LEU A 105 -10.61 0.97 7.68
N PRO A 106 -11.49 -0.03 7.46
CA PRO A 106 -12.83 -0.11 8.05
C PRO A 106 -12.77 -0.06 9.60
N PRO A 107 -13.87 0.29 10.28
CA PRO A 107 -13.90 0.31 11.74
C PRO A 107 -13.54 -1.03 12.41
N SER A 108 -13.00 -0.95 13.63
CA SER A 108 -12.59 -2.14 14.39
C SER A 108 -13.74 -2.89 15.07
N TRP A 109 -14.89 -2.23 15.24
CA TRP A 109 -16.09 -2.85 15.79
C TRP A 109 -16.80 -3.73 14.75
N PRO A 110 -17.52 -4.78 15.18
CA PRO A 110 -18.28 -5.62 14.28
C PRO A 110 -19.33 -4.82 13.50
N ILE A 111 -19.27 -4.93 12.16
CA ILE A 111 -20.28 -4.40 11.25
C ILE A 111 -21.24 -5.56 10.93
N PRO A 112 -22.57 -5.39 11.10
CA PRO A 112 -23.55 -6.44 10.80
C PRO A 112 -23.34 -7.02 9.40
N PHE A 113 -23.31 -8.35 9.30
CA PHE A 113 -23.11 -9.12 8.05
C PHE A 113 -21.74 -8.97 7.35
N ILE A 114 -20.87 -8.04 7.79
CA ILE A 114 -19.54 -7.80 7.22
C ILE A 114 -18.43 -8.30 8.14
N GLY A 115 -18.65 -8.31 9.46
CA GLY A 115 -17.67 -8.73 10.47
C GLY A 115 -16.84 -7.55 10.99
N SER A 116 -15.69 -7.86 11.60
CA SER A 116 -14.79 -6.87 12.21
C SER A 116 -13.42 -6.91 11.56
N TYR A 117 -12.78 -5.75 11.41
CA TYR A 117 -11.43 -5.63 10.90
C TYR A 117 -10.45 -5.35 12.03
N LYS A 118 -9.21 -5.83 11.89
CA LYS A 118 -8.14 -5.58 12.85
C LYS A 118 -6.82 -5.30 12.13
N HIS A 119 -6.07 -4.36 12.69
CA HIS A 119 -4.66 -4.15 12.37
C HIS A 119 -3.81 -5.27 12.92
N PHE A 120 -2.59 -5.35 12.36
CA PHE A 120 -1.50 -6.26 12.70
C PHE A 120 -0.22 -5.44 12.88
N GLY A 121 0.84 -6.08 13.34
CA GLY A 121 2.18 -5.51 13.44
C GLY A 121 2.30 -4.39 14.46
N GLU A 122 3.43 -3.69 14.37
CA GLU A 122 3.75 -2.52 15.18
C GLU A 122 3.21 -1.24 14.54
N GLU A 123 2.84 -0.28 15.37
CA GLU A 123 2.43 1.05 14.96
C GLU A 123 3.48 2.08 15.37
N LEU A 124 4.05 2.77 14.39
CA LEU A 124 4.90 3.94 14.60
C LEU A 124 4.03 5.18 14.48
N TYR A 125 3.65 5.76 15.62
CA TYR A 125 2.66 6.81 15.70
C TYR A 125 3.30 8.20 15.81
N ILE A 126 3.16 9.01 14.76
CA ILE A 126 3.65 10.40 14.70
C ILE A 126 2.62 11.30 15.36
N VAL A 127 2.90 11.70 16.61
CA VAL A 127 1.97 12.44 17.47
C VAL A 127 1.83 13.91 17.06
N ASN A 128 2.94 14.56 16.71
CA ASN A 128 2.97 16.01 16.42
C ASN A 128 3.65 16.27 15.07
N PRO A 129 2.98 15.91 13.95
CA PRO A 129 3.59 16.01 12.61
C PRO A 129 4.00 17.45 12.24
N ASP A 130 3.31 18.47 12.75
CA ASP A 130 3.61 19.88 12.43
C ASP A 130 4.87 20.40 13.16
N GLN A 131 5.27 19.76 14.28
CA GLN A 131 6.39 20.22 15.11
C GLN A 131 7.61 19.29 15.04
N ASN A 132 7.37 17.98 15.01
CA ASN A 132 8.42 16.97 14.96
C ASN A 132 7.96 15.76 14.15
N PRO A 133 7.92 15.87 12.81
CA PRO A 133 7.44 14.81 11.91
C PRO A 133 8.35 13.58 11.84
N ALA A 134 9.54 13.65 12.45
CA ALA A 134 10.49 12.55 12.56
C ALA A 134 10.29 11.74 13.85
N ALA A 135 9.66 12.32 14.88
CA ALA A 135 9.42 11.63 16.14
C ALA A 135 8.13 10.82 16.10
N PHE A 136 8.23 9.60 16.59
CA PHE A 136 7.12 8.67 16.75
C PHE A 136 7.19 7.98 18.11
N ILE A 137 6.06 7.43 18.53
CA ILE A 137 6.01 6.45 19.61
C ILE A 137 5.68 5.08 19.02
N GLU A 138 6.20 4.03 19.64
CA GLU A 138 5.95 2.65 19.25
C GLU A 138 4.74 2.10 20.02
N CYS A 139 3.80 1.51 19.29
CA CYS A 139 2.58 0.97 19.86
C CYS A 139 2.26 -0.40 19.28
N SER A 140 1.48 -1.17 20.04
CA SER A 140 0.89 -2.40 19.51
C SER A 140 -0.26 -2.09 18.54
N ALA A 141 -0.61 -3.05 17.67
CA ALA A 141 -1.79 -2.90 16.83
C ALA A 141 -3.06 -2.68 17.66
N GLU A 142 -3.86 -1.67 17.26
CA GLU A 142 -5.10 -1.26 17.94
C GLU A 142 -4.90 -0.65 19.35
N ASP A 143 -3.71 -0.12 19.66
CA ASP A 143 -3.42 0.51 20.94
C ASP A 143 -4.27 1.78 21.16
N PRO A 144 -5.11 1.85 22.22
CA PRO A 144 -5.96 3.00 22.50
C PRO A 144 -5.19 4.29 22.82
N GLN A 145 -3.88 4.23 23.07
CA GLN A 145 -3.04 5.40 23.35
C GLN A 145 -2.46 6.05 22.09
N CYS A 146 -2.57 5.40 20.92
CA CYS A 146 -1.94 5.85 19.67
C CYS A 146 -2.97 6.37 18.67
N SER A 147 -2.99 5.90 17.42
CA SER A 147 -3.96 6.39 16.43
C SER A 147 -5.43 6.19 16.85
N GLU A 148 -5.71 5.21 17.73
CA GLU A 148 -7.04 5.00 18.30
C GLU A 148 -7.45 6.07 19.32
N SER A 149 -6.50 6.81 19.92
CA SER A 149 -6.74 7.84 20.95
C SER A 149 -7.47 9.08 20.42
N VAL A 150 -7.39 9.33 19.12
CA VAL A 150 -7.98 10.52 18.50
C VAL A 150 -9.48 10.31 18.27
N PRO A 151 -10.36 11.22 18.74
CA PRO A 151 -11.79 11.15 18.47
C PRO A 151 -12.10 11.23 16.97
N LEU A 152 -13.11 10.49 16.50
CA LEU A 152 -13.49 10.47 15.08
C LEU A 152 -13.79 11.87 14.51
N GLY A 153 -14.36 12.76 15.32
CA GLY A 153 -14.68 14.14 14.92
C GLY A 153 -13.46 15.04 14.69
N GLU A 154 -12.27 14.62 15.12
CA GLU A 154 -11.00 15.35 14.96
C GLU A 154 -10.18 14.84 13.76
N LEU A 155 -10.56 13.72 13.16
CA LEU A 155 -9.86 13.14 12.01
C LEU A 155 -10.06 14.01 10.77
N ARG A 156 -9.00 14.24 10.00
CA ARG A 156 -9.03 15.05 8.77
C ARG A 156 -8.15 14.42 7.70
N LEU A 157 -8.69 14.30 6.49
CA LEU A 157 -7.99 13.69 5.36
C LEU A 157 -6.67 14.40 5.00
N LYS A 158 -6.51 15.68 5.37
CA LYS A 158 -5.26 16.43 5.18
C LYS A 158 -4.04 15.77 5.84
N TYR A 159 -4.22 15.01 6.93
CA TYR A 159 -3.13 14.34 7.63
C TYR A 159 -2.70 13.03 6.96
N HIS A 160 -3.52 12.50 6.05
CA HIS A 160 -3.25 11.23 5.40
C HIS A 160 -1.99 11.29 4.51
N GLY A 161 -1.74 12.45 3.88
CA GLY A 161 -0.57 12.70 3.06
C GLY A 161 0.73 12.88 3.85
N GLY A 162 0.71 12.82 5.18
CA GLY A 162 1.89 13.01 6.01
C GLY A 162 1.94 14.39 6.68
N PRO A 163 3.15 14.85 7.07
CA PRO A 163 4.46 14.26 6.79
C PRO A 163 4.74 12.93 7.53
N TYR A 164 5.39 12.00 6.84
CA TYR A 164 5.97 10.76 7.37
C TYR A 164 7.49 10.90 7.37
N TYR A 165 8.11 11.06 8.54
CA TYR A 165 9.55 11.29 8.65
C TYR A 165 10.00 12.45 7.76
N THR A 166 9.36 13.62 7.91
CA THR A 166 9.57 14.83 7.09
C THR A 166 9.15 14.75 5.61
N VAL A 167 8.79 13.57 5.08
CA VAL A 167 8.38 13.37 3.68
C VAL A 167 6.85 13.34 3.55
N ASN A 168 6.29 14.12 2.63
CA ASN A 168 4.87 14.04 2.29
C ASN A 168 4.62 12.99 1.19
N MET A 169 3.58 12.19 1.35
CA MET A 169 3.13 11.14 0.43
C MET A 169 1.77 11.50 -0.20
N GLY A 170 1.49 12.80 -0.38
CA GLY A 170 0.25 13.31 -0.97
C GLY A 170 0.17 13.20 -2.49
N ASP A 171 -1.06 13.15 -3.00
CA ASP A 171 -1.49 13.06 -4.41
C ASP A 171 -0.41 13.33 -5.48
N ALA A 172 -0.05 12.27 -6.24
CA ALA A 172 0.79 12.34 -7.44
C ALA A 172 0.09 13.01 -8.64
N ASN A 173 -0.92 13.86 -8.39
CA ASN A 173 -1.65 14.62 -9.42
C ASN A 173 -0.85 15.82 -9.95
N ARG A 174 0.40 16.00 -9.51
CA ARG A 174 1.39 16.71 -10.30
C ARG A 174 2.04 15.68 -11.19
N GLU A 175 1.96 15.87 -12.52
CA GLU A 175 2.74 15.06 -13.46
C GLU A 175 4.14 14.90 -12.88
N PRO A 176 4.57 13.68 -12.51
CA PRO A 176 5.93 13.49 -12.12
C PRO A 176 6.76 13.86 -13.35
N ASN A 177 7.86 14.57 -13.17
CA ASN A 177 8.93 14.56 -14.16
C ASN A 177 9.57 13.14 -14.14
N GLU A 178 8.78 12.11 -14.43
CA GLU A 178 9.22 10.73 -14.58
C GLU A 178 10.13 10.69 -15.80
N GLY A 179 11.44 10.76 -15.55
CA GLY A 179 12.48 10.70 -16.57
C GLY A 179 13.59 11.75 -16.47
N ASP A 180 13.53 12.69 -15.53
CA ASP A 180 14.64 13.62 -15.30
C ASP A 180 15.59 13.06 -14.22
N GLU A 181 16.67 12.42 -14.68
CA GLU A 181 17.74 11.90 -13.82
C GLU A 181 18.45 13.00 -13.01
N ASN A 182 18.21 14.28 -13.34
CA ASN A 182 18.75 15.46 -12.67
C ASN A 182 17.69 16.23 -11.85
N TYR A 183 16.52 15.64 -11.57
CA TYR A 183 15.53 16.31 -10.74
C TYR A 183 16.06 16.50 -9.31
N ASP A 184 16.23 17.76 -8.90
CA ASP A 184 16.68 18.10 -7.56
C ASP A 184 15.53 18.00 -6.55
N TYR A 185 15.38 16.81 -5.97
CA TYR A 185 14.42 16.54 -4.89
C TYR A 185 14.63 17.42 -3.65
N SER A 186 15.83 18.02 -3.46
CA SER A 186 16.08 18.92 -2.32
C SER A 186 15.46 20.32 -2.51
N ALA A 187 15.09 20.66 -3.75
CA ALA A 187 14.42 21.91 -4.10
C ALA A 187 12.89 21.78 -4.14
N ASP A 188 12.33 20.57 -3.99
CA ASP A 188 10.88 20.37 -3.98
C ASP A 188 10.31 20.79 -2.61
N PRO A 189 9.48 21.84 -2.53
CA PRO A 189 8.91 22.32 -1.26
C PRO A 189 8.00 21.29 -0.57
N TYR A 190 7.63 20.20 -1.23
CA TYR A 190 6.86 19.10 -0.66
C TYR A 190 7.72 17.91 -0.22
N PHE A 191 9.01 17.89 -0.59
CA PHE A 191 9.98 16.86 -0.26
C PHE A 191 11.04 17.41 0.69
N ASN A 192 10.72 17.46 1.99
CA ASN A 192 11.67 17.89 3.01
C ASN A 192 12.53 16.70 3.46
N TYR A 193 13.48 16.27 2.64
CA TYR A 193 14.39 15.16 2.95
C TYR A 193 15.49 15.62 3.91
N ASP A 194 15.61 14.97 5.08
CA ASP A 194 16.73 15.17 5.98
C ASP A 194 17.81 14.11 5.72
N PRO A 195 18.94 14.44 5.06
CA PRO A 195 19.98 13.46 4.74
C PRO A 195 20.63 12.83 5.98
N ASN A 196 20.42 13.38 7.16
CA ASN A 196 20.97 12.87 8.42
C ASN A 196 19.97 11.98 9.18
N TYR A 197 18.71 11.91 8.74
CA TYR A 197 17.71 11.06 9.38
C TYR A 197 17.87 9.60 8.96
N ASN A 198 17.85 8.68 9.93
CA ASN A 198 17.93 7.26 9.64
C ASN A 198 16.57 6.68 9.18
N TYR A 199 16.18 7.01 7.95
CA TYR A 199 15.01 6.42 7.28
C TYR A 199 15.09 4.90 7.23
N GLY A 200 16.31 4.38 7.08
CA GLY A 200 16.60 2.96 7.12
C GLY A 200 16.09 2.31 8.40
N GLY A 201 16.51 2.86 9.54
CA GLY A 201 16.07 2.41 10.86
C GLY A 201 14.57 2.59 11.09
N ALA A 202 14.01 3.72 10.67
CA ALA A 202 12.59 4.02 10.84
C ALA A 202 11.67 3.06 10.04
N MET A 203 12.11 2.62 8.87
CA MET A 203 11.40 1.61 8.06
C MET A 203 11.78 0.17 8.41
N GLY A 204 12.72 -0.03 9.34
CA GLY A 204 13.22 -1.36 9.73
C GLY A 204 14.20 -2.01 8.75
N VAL A 205 14.88 -1.21 7.92
CA VAL A 205 15.73 -1.62 6.77
C VAL A 205 17.22 -1.31 6.97
N ASN A 206 17.70 -1.23 8.21
CA ASN A 206 19.14 -0.97 8.45
C ASN A 206 20.01 -2.03 7.75
N GLY A 207 20.89 -1.60 6.84
CA GLY A 207 21.89 -2.45 6.18
C GLY A 207 21.58 -2.91 4.74
N VAL A 208 20.58 -2.34 4.04
CA VAL A 208 20.38 -2.60 2.59
C VAL A 208 21.25 -1.71 1.70
N ASP A 209 22.29 -2.27 1.10
CA ASP A 209 23.00 -1.64 -0.02
C ASP A 209 22.29 -1.99 -1.35
N GLY A 210 21.84 -0.98 -2.09
CA GLY A 210 21.28 -1.13 -3.44
C GLY A 210 19.79 -1.51 -3.49
N ALA A 211 18.90 -0.55 -3.22
CA ALA A 211 17.46 -0.74 -3.39
C ALA A 211 17.09 -0.77 -4.89
N LYS A 212 16.76 -1.94 -5.44
CA LYS A 212 16.08 -2.04 -6.74
C LYS A 212 14.57 -1.96 -6.51
N ARG A 213 13.93 -0.93 -7.07
CA ARG A 213 12.46 -0.77 -7.01
C ARG A 213 11.79 -1.63 -8.07
N VAL A 214 10.87 -2.51 -7.66
CA VAL A 214 9.92 -3.17 -8.56
C VAL A 214 8.58 -2.46 -8.37
N ASN A 215 8.25 -1.53 -9.28
CA ASN A 215 7.00 -0.77 -9.21
C ASN A 215 5.84 -1.64 -9.72
N ALA A 216 4.93 -2.02 -8.82
CA ALA A 216 3.68 -2.72 -9.16
C ALA A 216 2.57 -1.77 -9.65
N THR A 217 2.79 -0.45 -9.60
CA THR A 217 1.81 0.60 -9.91
C THR A 217 2.20 1.35 -11.19
N LYS A 218 2.13 0.70 -12.35
CA LYS A 218 1.87 1.48 -13.58
C LYS A 218 0.39 1.80 -13.60
N GLU A 219 0.06 3.06 -13.32
CA GLU A 219 -1.27 3.71 -13.44
C GLU A 219 -2.49 2.79 -13.27
N VAL A 220 -2.84 2.47 -12.03
CA VAL A 220 -4.26 2.26 -11.72
C VAL A 220 -4.81 3.64 -11.34
N ASN A 221 -5.22 4.42 -12.34
CA ASN A 221 -5.97 5.67 -12.16
C ASN A 221 -7.29 5.38 -11.44
N SER A 222 -7.22 5.26 -10.11
CA SER A 222 -8.38 5.12 -9.21
C SER A 222 -8.79 6.47 -8.63
N THR A 223 -8.70 7.55 -9.42
CA THR A 223 -9.46 8.78 -9.19
C THR A 223 -10.76 8.71 -10.00
N LYS A 224 -11.64 7.79 -9.62
CA LYS A 224 -13.08 8.05 -9.76
C LYS A 224 -13.69 7.92 -8.39
N GLU A 225 -13.90 9.06 -7.77
CA GLU A 225 -14.91 9.24 -6.73
C GLU A 225 -16.16 8.46 -7.15
N VAL A 226 -16.53 7.44 -6.38
CA VAL A 226 -17.84 6.80 -6.51
C VAL A 226 -18.85 7.73 -5.83
N ASN A 227 -19.05 8.91 -6.42
CA ASN A 227 -20.15 9.80 -6.09
C ASN A 227 -21.37 9.32 -6.87
N GLY A 228 -22.18 8.52 -6.20
CA GLY A 228 -23.49 8.11 -6.70
C GLY A 228 -24.43 9.32 -6.77
N THR A 229 -24.52 9.97 -7.92
CA THR A 229 -25.71 10.73 -8.35
C THR A 229 -25.76 10.82 -9.89
N LYS A 230 -26.96 10.59 -10.43
CA LYS A 230 -27.32 10.60 -11.86
C LYS A 230 -26.90 11.89 -12.60
N GLY A 231 -26.47 11.74 -13.85
CA GLY A 231 -26.42 12.83 -14.84
C GLY A 231 -25.80 12.36 -16.16
N VAL A 232 -26.59 12.36 -17.23
CA VAL A 232 -26.23 11.91 -18.59
C VAL A 232 -25.67 13.08 -19.41
N ASN A 233 -24.67 12.79 -20.27
CA ASN A 233 -24.39 13.33 -21.62
C ASN A 233 -22.93 13.76 -21.85
N GLY A 234 -22.39 13.38 -23.01
CA GLY A 234 -21.41 14.20 -23.73
C GLY A 234 -20.11 13.50 -24.15
N THR A 235 -20.14 12.88 -25.33
CA THR A 235 -19.02 12.40 -26.14
C THR A 235 -17.87 13.42 -26.35
N LYS A 236 -16.64 12.92 -26.48
CA LYS A 236 -15.74 13.17 -27.63
C LYS A 236 -14.48 12.28 -27.57
N GLU A 237 -14.37 11.35 -28.52
CA GLU A 237 -13.12 10.75 -28.98
C GLU A 237 -12.25 11.82 -29.66
N VAL A 238 -10.92 11.79 -29.53
CA VAL A 238 -9.97 11.90 -30.67
C VAL A 238 -8.57 11.34 -30.35
N ASP A 239 -8.17 10.38 -31.18
CA ASP A 239 -6.85 9.93 -31.71
C ASP A 239 -5.54 9.97 -30.94
N GLY A 240 -4.89 8.79 -30.93
CA GLY A 240 -3.46 8.68 -30.65
C GLY A 240 -2.79 7.31 -30.86
N THR A 241 -3.36 6.34 -31.60
CA THR A 241 -2.65 5.07 -31.87
C THR A 241 -2.30 4.88 -33.35
N LYS A 242 -1.01 4.99 -33.64
CA LYS A 242 -0.40 4.52 -34.89
C LYS A 242 -0.61 3.00 -35.01
N LYS A 243 -1.10 2.60 -36.19
CA LYS A 243 -1.26 1.24 -36.70
C LYS A 243 -0.05 0.34 -36.41
N VAL A 244 -0.31 -0.85 -35.89
CA VAL A 244 0.44 -2.06 -36.26
C VAL A 244 -0.53 -3.04 -36.92
N LYS A 245 -0.22 -3.40 -38.17
CA LYS A 245 -0.99 -4.32 -39.00
C LYS A 245 -0.75 -5.77 -38.55
N GLY A 246 -1.82 -6.42 -38.12
CA GLY A 246 -2.36 -7.64 -38.74
C GLY A 246 -1.61 -8.96 -38.56
N THR A 247 -2.29 -9.90 -37.90
CA THR A 247 -2.46 -11.28 -38.39
C THR A 247 -3.93 -11.70 -38.21
N LYS A 248 -4.39 -12.55 -39.13
CA LYS A 248 -5.79 -12.81 -39.48
C LYS A 248 -6.51 -13.72 -38.47
N GLY A 249 -7.83 -13.58 -38.45
CA GLY A 249 -8.74 -14.15 -37.47
C GLY A 249 -9.01 -15.66 -37.59
N VAL A 250 -9.71 -16.16 -36.56
CA VAL A 250 -10.58 -17.33 -36.63
C VAL A 250 -11.86 -17.00 -35.86
N ASN A 251 -13.00 -17.12 -36.53
CA ASN A 251 -14.33 -17.04 -35.95
C ASN A 251 -14.63 -18.35 -35.18
N GLY A 252 -15.30 -18.27 -34.03
CA GLY A 252 -15.80 -19.46 -33.34
C GLY A 252 -16.43 -19.20 -31.99
N VAL A 253 -17.74 -18.94 -32.02
CA VAL A 253 -18.78 -19.05 -30.99
C VAL A 253 -18.47 -20.07 -29.88
N ASP A 254 -18.59 -19.74 -28.59
CA ASP A 254 -19.64 -20.32 -27.73
C ASP A 254 -19.74 -19.78 -26.30
N ARG A 255 -20.95 -19.92 -25.80
CA ARG A 255 -21.57 -19.38 -24.59
C ARG A 255 -21.41 -20.39 -23.43
N ALA A 256 -20.87 -19.99 -22.27
CA ALA A 256 -21.01 -20.75 -21.02
C ALA A 256 -20.96 -19.78 -19.82
N LYS A 257 -22.08 -19.53 -19.11
CA LYS A 257 -22.51 -20.26 -17.89
C LYS A 257 -21.32 -20.44 -16.94
N GLY A 258 -21.13 -19.61 -15.90
CA GLY A 258 -22.02 -19.52 -14.75
C GLY A 258 -21.80 -20.74 -13.85
N TYR A 259 -20.98 -20.61 -12.81
CA TYR A 259 -20.95 -21.58 -11.71
C TYR A 259 -20.80 -20.87 -10.36
N ARG A 260 -21.51 -21.48 -9.40
CA ARG A 260 -21.68 -21.14 -7.99
C ARG A 260 -20.38 -21.19 -7.20
#